data_AF-A0A3A2Z260-F1
#
_entry.id   AF-A0A3A2Z260-F1
#
_cell.length_a   1.000
_cell.length_b   1.000
_cell.length_c   1.000
_cell.angle_alpha   90.00
_cell.angle_beta   90.00
_cell.angle_gamma   90.00
#
_symmetry.space_group_name_H-M   'P 1'
#
loop_
_entity.id
_entity.type
_entity.pdbx_description
1 polymer ?
#
loop_
_entity_poly.entity_id
_entity_poly.type
_entity_poly.pdbx_seq_one_letter_code
_entity_poly.pdbx_strand_id
1 'polypeptide(L)'
;HVDFEGRASWGKTIPIGDEDVDGNGHGTHCSGTIAGKKFGVAKKASIYAVKVLKSNGSGTMSDVVKGVEWAANSHVGSVSAAKKGKKKGFKGSVANMSLGGGKSRVLDLAVNAAVDTGLHFAVAAGNDNADSCNYSPAAAEKAITVGASTLADE
;
A
#
# COMPACT_ATOMS: atom_id res chain seq x y z
N HIS A 1 2.75 -3.19 16.78
CA HIS A 1 1.47 -3.54 17.41
C HIS A 1 1.43 -5.04 17.70
N VAL A 2 0.93 -5.46 18.88
CA VAL A 2 0.95 -6.88 19.31
C VAL A 2 0.15 -7.81 18.41
N ASP A 3 -0.91 -7.31 17.77
CA ASP A 3 -1.80 -8.10 16.89
C ASP A 3 -1.12 -8.57 15.58
N PHE A 4 0.06 -8.03 15.23
CA PHE A 4 0.83 -8.51 14.09
C PHE A 4 1.75 -9.68 14.42
N GLU A 5 1.97 -10.01 15.70
CA GLU A 5 2.79 -11.16 16.14
C GLU A 5 4.18 -11.21 15.47
N GLY A 6 4.83 -10.05 15.31
CA GLY A 6 6.15 -9.95 14.66
C GLY A 6 6.13 -10.06 13.14
N ARG A 7 4.97 -10.20 12.49
CA ARG A 7 4.85 -10.27 11.02
C ARG A 7 4.90 -8.91 10.33
N ALA A 8 4.87 -7.81 11.08
CA ALA A 8 4.98 -6.45 10.55
C ALA A 8 6.39 -5.89 10.75
N SER A 9 6.93 -5.28 9.72
CA SER A 9 8.25 -4.62 9.74
C SER A 9 8.20 -3.30 8.99
N TRP A 10 9.05 -2.36 9.38
CA TRP A 10 9.27 -1.14 8.61
C TRP A 10 10.08 -1.42 7.37
N GLY A 11 9.63 -0.89 6.24
CA GLY A 11 10.33 -0.95 4.96
C GLY A 11 11.05 0.37 4.68
N LYS A 12 10.28 1.44 4.49
CA LYS A 12 10.83 2.77 4.20
C LYS A 12 9.90 3.88 4.68
N THR A 13 10.49 4.88 5.34
CA THR A 13 9.86 6.19 5.57
C THR A 13 10.39 7.18 4.53
N ILE A 14 9.48 7.72 3.72
CA ILE A 14 9.78 8.64 2.62
C ILE A 14 9.79 10.10 3.08
N PRO A 15 8.79 10.59 3.86
CA PRO A 15 8.79 11.97 4.32
C PRO A 15 10.03 12.29 5.15
N ILE A 16 10.73 13.37 4.79
CA ILE A 16 11.93 13.82 5.50
C ILE A 16 11.54 14.30 6.90
N GLY A 17 12.32 13.87 7.90
CA GLY A 17 12.16 14.27 9.30
C GLY A 17 11.01 13.57 10.03
N ASP A 18 10.44 12.52 9.44
CA ASP A 18 9.48 11.65 10.11
C ASP A 18 10.15 10.32 10.51
N GLU A 19 9.56 9.65 11.49
CA GLU A 19 10.11 8.43 12.06
C GLU A 19 9.38 7.19 11.53
N ASP A 20 9.99 6.03 11.76
CA ASP A 20 9.39 4.70 11.57
C ASP A 20 8.34 4.44 12.67
N VAL A 21 7.33 5.31 12.68
CA VAL A 21 6.16 5.28 13.56
C VAL A 21 4.93 5.67 12.76
N ASP A 22 3.82 4.97 13.01
CA ASP A 22 2.52 5.38 12.50
C ASP A 22 1.88 6.36 13.49
N GLY A 23 2.25 7.64 13.38
CA GLY A 23 1.71 8.69 14.25
C GLY A 23 0.28 9.10 13.95
N ASN A 24 -0.30 8.68 12.81
CA ASN A 24 -1.69 8.93 12.48
C ASN A 24 -2.63 7.81 12.96
N GLY A 25 -2.15 6.56 12.94
CA GLY A 25 -2.91 5.36 13.31
C GLY A 25 -3.65 4.71 12.14
N HIS A 26 -3.86 5.43 11.03
CA HIS A 26 -4.54 4.92 9.85
C HIS A 26 -3.80 3.74 9.20
N GLY A 27 -2.45 3.78 9.14
CA GLY A 27 -1.65 2.71 8.56
C GLY A 27 -1.75 1.40 9.36
N THR A 28 -1.75 1.51 10.68
CA THR A 28 -1.92 0.41 11.63
C THR A 28 -3.32 -0.18 11.53
N HIS A 29 -4.36 0.66 11.43
CA HIS A 29 -5.74 0.22 11.23
C HIS A 29 -5.88 -0.58 9.91
N CYS A 30 -5.43 -0.02 8.78
CA CYS A 30 -5.48 -0.71 7.49
C CYS A 30 -4.70 -2.03 7.51
N SER A 31 -3.49 -2.03 8.06
CA SER A 31 -2.67 -3.23 8.17
C SER A 31 -3.31 -4.29 9.09
N GLY A 32 -4.02 -3.85 10.14
CA GLY A 32 -4.81 -4.68 11.04
C GLY A 32 -5.95 -5.41 10.32
N THR A 33 -6.71 -4.69 9.49
CA THR A 33 -7.75 -5.28 8.63
C THR A 33 -7.18 -6.28 7.63
N ILE A 34 -5.99 -6.01 7.08
CA ILE A 34 -5.36 -6.90 6.10
C ILE A 34 -4.83 -8.17 6.77
N ALA A 35 -4.02 -8.06 7.83
CA ALA A 35 -3.29 -9.21 8.35
C ALA A 35 -3.17 -9.26 9.89
N GLY A 36 -3.99 -8.52 10.62
CA GLY A 36 -4.11 -8.65 12.07
C GLY A 36 -4.51 -10.07 12.51
N LYS A 37 -4.03 -10.53 13.66
CA LYS A 37 -4.36 -11.86 14.19
C LYS A 37 -5.86 -11.99 14.47
N LYS A 38 -6.45 -10.99 15.14
CA LYS A 38 -7.84 -11.07 15.58
C LYS A 38 -8.82 -10.91 14.42
N PHE A 39 -8.67 -9.85 13.63
CA PHE A 39 -9.65 -9.42 12.61
C PHE A 39 -9.13 -9.37 11.18
N GLY A 40 -7.86 -9.73 10.94
CA GLY A 40 -7.28 -9.67 9.61
C GLY A 40 -7.88 -10.70 8.65
N VAL A 41 -7.96 -10.33 7.37
CA VAL A 41 -8.37 -11.24 6.29
C VAL A 41 -7.26 -12.27 6.00
N ALA A 42 -6.04 -11.81 5.76
CA ALA A 42 -4.86 -12.63 5.48
C ALA A 42 -3.96 -12.77 6.72
N LYS A 43 -4.47 -13.44 7.75
CA LYS A 43 -3.85 -13.55 9.11
C LYS A 43 -2.42 -14.10 9.17
N LYS A 44 -1.90 -14.68 8.09
CA LYS A 44 -0.53 -15.22 8.01
C LYS A 44 0.39 -14.41 7.07
N ALA A 45 -0.10 -13.32 6.49
CA ALA A 45 0.70 -12.46 5.63
C ALA A 45 1.74 -11.69 6.46
N SER A 46 2.89 -11.44 5.84
CA SER A 46 3.89 -10.48 6.34
C SER A 46 3.55 -9.08 5.82
N ILE A 47 3.69 -8.07 6.68
CA ILE A 47 3.42 -6.67 6.38
C ILE A 47 4.74 -5.91 6.33
N TYR A 48 4.93 -5.11 5.29
CA TYR A 48 6.05 -4.18 5.16
C TYR A 48 5.49 -2.75 5.04
N ALA A 49 5.79 -1.90 6.02
CA ALA A 49 5.29 -0.54 6.04
C ALA A 49 6.13 0.38 5.14
N VAL A 50 5.48 1.03 4.19
CA VAL A 50 6.05 2.09 3.36
C VAL A 50 5.32 3.38 3.68
N LYS A 51 5.94 4.23 4.49
CA LYS A 51 5.33 5.47 4.96
C LYS A 51 5.55 6.57 3.94
N VAL A 52 4.45 7.04 3.37
CA VAL A 52 4.39 8.10 2.35
C VAL A 52 3.62 9.34 2.81
N LEU A 53 2.83 9.20 3.88
CA LEU A 53 2.12 10.29 4.55
C LEU A 53 2.77 10.52 5.91
N LYS A 54 2.83 11.78 6.34
CA LYS A 54 3.32 12.16 7.66
C LYS A 54 2.34 11.77 8.76
N SER A 55 2.78 11.89 10.00
CA SER A 55 1.95 11.60 11.20
C SER A 55 0.65 12.41 11.29
N ASN A 56 0.51 13.52 10.57
CA ASN A 56 -0.74 14.27 10.45
C ASN A 56 -1.72 13.71 9.39
N GLY A 57 -1.38 12.61 8.71
CA GLY A 57 -2.20 11.99 7.67
C GLY A 57 -2.04 12.58 6.27
N SER A 58 -1.10 13.51 6.07
CA SER A 58 -0.89 14.19 4.79
C SER A 58 0.51 13.97 4.24
N GLY A 59 0.66 14.02 2.92
CA GLY A 59 1.94 13.85 2.24
C GLY A 59 1.91 14.47 0.84
N THR A 60 3.07 14.51 0.20
CA THR A 60 3.18 15.02 -1.18
C THR A 60 2.98 13.90 -2.19
N MET A 61 2.47 14.22 -3.38
CA MET A 61 2.40 13.23 -4.46
C MET A 61 3.77 12.66 -4.82
N SER A 62 4.84 13.46 -4.72
CA SER A 62 6.21 12.97 -4.92
C SER A 62 6.63 11.91 -3.89
N ASP A 63 6.21 12.05 -2.62
CA ASP A 63 6.54 11.04 -1.60
C ASP A 63 5.76 9.74 -1.85
N VAL A 64 4.51 9.85 -2.29
CA VAL A 64 3.69 8.69 -2.66
C VAL A 64 4.32 7.95 -3.85
N VAL A 65 4.73 8.67 -4.90
CA VAL A 65 5.41 8.07 -6.08
C VAL A 65 6.70 7.35 -5.65
N LYS A 66 7.55 7.98 -4.84
CA LYS A 66 8.77 7.34 -4.30
C LYS A 66 8.46 6.09 -3.48
N GLY A 67 7.36 6.07 -2.74
CA GLY A 67 6.90 4.89 -2.02
C GLY A 67 6.49 3.74 -2.95
N VAL A 68 5.78 4.06 -4.04
CA VAL A 68 5.42 3.08 -5.10
C VAL A 68 6.68 2.51 -5.75
N GLU A 69 7.63 3.37 -6.12
CA GLU A 69 8.92 2.95 -6.69
C GLU A 69 9.70 2.03 -5.74
N TRP A 70 9.76 2.39 -4.45
CA TRP A 70 10.42 1.54 -3.45
C TRP A 70 9.76 0.17 -3.32
N ALA A 71 8.42 0.13 -3.33
CA ALA A 71 7.66 -1.12 -3.22
C ALA A 71 7.89 -2.02 -4.45
N ALA A 72 7.86 -1.45 -5.66
CA ALA A 72 8.13 -2.16 -6.91
C ALA A 72 9.56 -2.74 -6.92
N ASN A 73 10.57 -1.92 -6.58
CA ASN A 73 11.96 -2.37 -6.52
C ASN A 73 12.18 -3.47 -5.46
N SER A 74 11.56 -3.33 -4.29
CA SER A 74 11.62 -4.35 -3.22
C SER A 74 10.95 -5.66 -3.62
N HIS A 75 9.85 -5.58 -4.38
CA HIS A 75 9.19 -6.74 -4.97
C HIS A 75 10.09 -7.43 -5.99
N VAL A 76 10.62 -6.71 -6.98
CA VAL A 76 11.54 -7.25 -8.00
C VAL A 76 12.78 -7.90 -7.37
N GLY A 77 13.35 -7.27 -6.33
CA GLY A 77 14.43 -7.84 -5.54
C GLY A 77 14.04 -9.15 -4.85
N SER A 78 12.83 -9.21 -4.26
CA SER A 78 12.30 -10.42 -3.62
C SER A 78 12.03 -11.55 -4.62
N VAL A 79 11.48 -11.24 -5.79
CA VAL A 79 11.29 -12.19 -6.89
C VAL A 79 12.62 -12.76 -7.34
N SER A 80 13.62 -11.89 -7.56
CA SER A 80 14.97 -12.29 -7.98
C SER A 80 15.66 -13.17 -6.93
N ALA A 81 15.53 -12.84 -5.64
CA ALA A 81 16.07 -13.65 -4.55
C ALA A 81 15.35 -15.01 -4.45
N ALA A 82 14.03 -15.05 -4.63
CA ALA A 82 13.24 -16.27 -4.63
C ALA A 82 13.65 -17.21 -5.79
N LYS A 83 13.80 -16.68 -7.02
CA LYS A 83 14.28 -17.43 -8.19
C LYS A 83 15.67 -18.03 -7.97
N LYS A 84 16.52 -17.35 -7.20
CA LYS A 84 17.87 -17.82 -6.82
C LYS A 84 17.88 -18.74 -5.59
N GLY A 85 16.71 -19.14 -5.06
CA GLY A 85 16.59 -19.97 -3.86
C GLY A 85 16.98 -19.28 -2.55
N LYS A 86 17.25 -17.96 -2.57
CA LYS A 86 17.67 -17.16 -1.41
C LYS A 86 16.51 -16.66 -0.56
N LYS A 87 15.28 -16.75 -1.06
CA LYS A 87 14.06 -16.36 -0.33
C LYS A 87 13.00 -17.48 -0.43
N LYS A 88 13.12 -18.47 0.46
CA LYS A 88 12.21 -19.63 0.50
C LYS A 88 10.80 -19.18 0.94
N GLY A 89 9.77 -19.78 0.35
CA GLY A 89 8.37 -19.54 0.72
C GLY A 89 7.78 -18.22 0.20
N PHE A 90 8.52 -17.43 -0.59
CA PHE A 90 7.98 -16.23 -1.22
C PHE A 90 6.93 -16.59 -2.29
N LYS A 91 5.71 -16.09 -2.11
CA LYS A 91 4.56 -16.38 -3.00
C LYS A 91 4.17 -15.21 -3.91
N GLY A 92 4.82 -14.06 -3.77
CA GLY A 92 4.45 -12.82 -4.43
C GLY A 92 4.33 -11.67 -3.44
N SER A 93 3.90 -10.52 -3.93
CA SER A 93 3.65 -9.34 -3.10
C SER A 93 2.38 -8.66 -3.59
N VAL A 94 1.68 -8.04 -2.65
CA VAL A 94 0.55 -7.16 -2.92
C VAL A 94 0.80 -5.85 -2.19
N ALA A 95 0.37 -4.74 -2.76
CA ALA A 95 0.45 -3.41 -2.19
C ALA A 95 -0.98 -2.89 -1.94
N ASN A 96 -1.20 -2.35 -0.75
CA ASN A 96 -2.43 -1.65 -0.42
C ASN A 96 -2.13 -0.16 -0.29
N MET A 97 -2.85 0.66 -1.05
CA MET A 97 -2.79 2.12 -0.97
C MET A 97 -4.17 2.66 -0.59
N SER A 98 -4.51 2.56 0.68
CA SER A 98 -5.69 3.20 1.27
C SER A 98 -5.43 4.70 1.46
N LEU A 99 -5.22 5.40 0.36
CA LEU A 99 -5.04 6.84 0.30
C LEU A 99 -5.57 7.33 -1.03
N GLY A 100 -5.82 8.63 -1.11
CA GLY A 100 -6.22 9.28 -2.35
C GLY A 100 -5.91 10.77 -2.30
N GLY A 101 -5.98 11.40 -3.45
CA GLY A 101 -5.88 12.84 -3.60
C GLY A 101 -6.24 13.26 -5.02
N GLY A 102 -5.99 14.53 -5.35
CA GLY A 102 -6.25 15.05 -6.68
C GLY A 102 -5.53 14.27 -7.78
N LYS A 103 -6.10 14.30 -8.99
CA LYS A 103 -5.57 13.60 -10.17
C LYS A 103 -4.08 13.87 -10.37
N SER A 104 -3.31 12.80 -10.52
CA SER A 104 -1.88 12.84 -10.80
C SER A 104 -1.52 11.75 -11.80
N ARG A 105 -1.30 12.17 -13.06
CA ARG A 105 -0.86 11.28 -14.13
C ARG A 105 0.44 10.54 -13.77
N VAL A 106 1.35 11.20 -13.06
CA VAL A 106 2.62 10.60 -12.65
C VAL A 106 2.39 9.47 -11.66
N LEU A 107 1.49 9.65 -10.69
CA LEU A 107 1.16 8.60 -9.73
C LEU A 107 0.47 7.42 -10.41
N ASP A 108 -0.49 7.68 -11.30
CA ASP A 108 -1.20 6.61 -12.03
C ASP A 108 -0.22 5.78 -12.88
N LEU A 109 0.70 6.44 -13.59
CA LEU A 109 1.75 5.77 -14.37
C LEU A 109 2.70 4.96 -13.49
N ALA A 110 3.10 5.50 -12.33
CA ALA A 110 3.98 4.80 -11.40
C ALA A 110 3.31 3.52 -10.85
N VAL A 111 2.03 3.60 -10.47
CA VAL A 111 1.26 2.44 -10.01
C VAL A 111 1.11 1.42 -11.13
N ASN A 112 0.73 1.84 -12.34
CA ASN A 112 0.61 0.95 -13.49
C ASN A 112 1.94 0.24 -13.82
N ALA A 113 3.05 0.98 -13.84
CA ALA A 113 4.37 0.40 -14.07
C ALA A 113 4.78 -0.58 -12.95
N ALA A 114 4.42 -0.29 -11.70
CA ALA A 114 4.66 -1.21 -10.59
C ALA A 114 3.85 -2.51 -10.74
N VAL A 115 2.59 -2.42 -11.19
CA VAL A 115 1.76 -3.60 -11.50
C VAL A 115 2.39 -4.46 -12.60
N ASP A 116 2.97 -3.84 -13.63
CA ASP A 116 3.66 -4.56 -14.71
C ASP A 116 4.87 -5.38 -14.23
N THR A 117 5.43 -5.08 -13.05
CA THR A 117 6.49 -5.90 -12.44
C THR A 117 5.98 -7.18 -11.77
N GLY A 118 4.66 -7.35 -11.66
CA GLY A 118 4.00 -8.44 -10.93
C GLY A 118 3.56 -8.08 -9.50
N LEU A 119 3.72 -6.82 -9.07
CA LEU A 119 3.23 -6.32 -7.79
C LEU A 119 1.77 -5.88 -7.93
N HIS A 120 0.81 -6.64 -7.43
CA HIS A 120 -0.60 -6.24 -7.49
C HIS A 120 -0.92 -5.10 -6.53
N PHE A 121 -1.68 -4.10 -6.99
CA PHE A 121 -2.13 -2.97 -6.17
C PHE A 121 -3.64 -3.02 -5.93
N ALA A 122 -4.03 -2.85 -4.67
CA ALA A 122 -5.39 -2.47 -4.28
C ALA A 122 -5.37 -1.00 -3.83
N VAL A 123 -6.24 -0.17 -4.41
CA VAL A 123 -6.30 1.27 -4.17
C VAL A 123 -7.72 1.68 -3.78
N ALA A 124 -7.86 2.71 -2.95
CA ALA A 124 -9.18 3.23 -2.59
C ALA A 124 -9.80 4.02 -3.76
N ALA A 125 -11.11 3.87 -3.97
CA ALA A 125 -11.86 4.68 -4.94
C ALA A 125 -11.93 6.17 -4.54
N GLY A 126 -11.83 6.48 -3.25
CA GLY A 126 -11.99 7.82 -2.68
C GLY A 126 -13.27 7.93 -1.86
N ASN A 127 -13.34 8.95 -1.00
CA ASN A 127 -14.46 9.19 -0.07
C ASN A 127 -15.22 10.48 -0.40
N ASP A 128 -14.98 11.04 -1.59
CA ASP A 128 -15.45 12.36 -1.99
C ASP A 128 -16.84 12.33 -2.67
N ASN A 129 -17.47 11.16 -2.75
CA ASN A 129 -18.73 10.94 -3.49
C ASN A 129 -18.66 11.49 -4.94
N ALA A 130 -17.56 11.17 -5.61
CA ALA A 130 -17.23 11.70 -6.93
C ALA A 130 -16.64 10.59 -7.81
N ASP A 131 -16.60 10.84 -9.12
CA ASP A 131 -16.03 9.91 -10.09
C ASP A 131 -14.53 9.68 -9.82
N SER A 132 -14.22 8.45 -9.40
CA SER A 132 -12.87 7.95 -9.11
C SER A 132 -11.85 8.15 -10.24
N CYS A 133 -12.29 8.26 -11.50
CA CYS A 133 -11.41 8.55 -12.63
C CYS A 133 -10.68 9.91 -12.50
N ASN A 134 -11.21 10.82 -11.68
CA ASN A 134 -10.64 12.14 -11.39
C ASN A 134 -9.69 12.17 -10.19
N TYR A 135 -9.40 11.02 -9.58
CA TYR A 135 -8.56 10.90 -8.40
C TYR A 135 -7.42 9.91 -8.62
N SER A 136 -6.31 10.10 -7.90
CA SER A 136 -5.16 9.22 -7.96
C SER A 136 -4.81 8.68 -6.58
N PRO A 137 -4.44 7.39 -6.46
CA PRO A 137 -4.22 6.42 -7.55
C PRO A 137 -5.49 5.69 -8.05
N ALA A 138 -6.69 6.12 -7.65
CA ALA A 138 -7.95 5.46 -8.00
C ALA A 138 -8.17 5.27 -9.52
N ALA A 139 -7.63 6.18 -10.33
CA ALA A 139 -7.72 6.12 -11.78
C ALA A 139 -6.58 5.36 -12.48
N ALA A 140 -5.68 4.70 -11.74
CA ALA A 140 -4.65 3.85 -12.31
C ALA A 140 -5.26 2.58 -12.91
N GLU A 141 -5.25 2.48 -14.25
CA GLU A 141 -5.94 1.42 -15.01
C GLU A 141 -5.61 -0.02 -14.63
N LYS A 142 -4.39 -0.29 -14.12
CA LYS A 142 -3.93 -1.66 -13.80
C LYS A 142 -4.10 -2.00 -12.31
N ALA A 143 -4.47 -1.03 -11.47
CA ALA A 143 -4.75 -1.27 -10.07
C ALA A 143 -6.18 -1.80 -9.90
N ILE A 144 -6.43 -2.49 -8.79
CA ILE A 144 -7.78 -2.86 -8.36
C ILE A 144 -8.31 -1.70 -7.51
N THR A 145 -9.18 -0.88 -8.10
CA THR A 145 -9.86 0.22 -7.41
C THR A 145 -11.06 -0.30 -6.63
N VAL A 146 -11.09 -0.05 -5.32
CA VAL A 146 -12.07 -0.63 -4.39
C VAL A 146 -12.93 0.46 -3.79
N GLY A 147 -14.24 0.37 -4.01
CA GLY A 147 -15.26 1.14 -3.30
C GLY A 147 -15.60 0.51 -1.95
N ALA A 148 -16.21 1.29 -1.06
CA ALA A 148 -16.70 0.80 0.22
C ALA A 148 -18.22 0.66 0.16
N SER A 149 -18.73 -0.41 0.77
CA SER A 149 -20.16 -0.57 1.07
C SER A 149 -20.36 -0.83 2.56
N THR A 150 -21.57 -0.58 3.03
CA THR A 150 -21.99 -0.87 4.41
C THR A 150 -22.50 -2.31 4.54
N LEU A 151 -22.87 -2.70 5.77
CA LEU A 151 -23.53 -3.99 6.02
C LEU A 151 -24.88 -4.13 5.28
N ALA A 152 -25.48 -3.01 4.87
CA ALA A 152 -26.75 -2.97 4.15
C ALA A 152 -26.60 -2.95 2.61
N ASP A 153 -25.37 -3.17 2.10
CA ASP A 153 -25.04 -3.12 0.67
C ASP A 153 -25.30 -1.74 0.01
N GLU A 154 -25.26 -0.68 0.81
CA GLU A 154 -25.14 0.72 0.38
C GLU A 154 -23.69 1.06 0.09
#